data_AF-A0A9X5E6R0-F1
#
_entry.id   AF-A0A9X5E6R0-F1
#
_cell.length_a   1.000
_cell.length_b   1.000
_cell.length_c   1.000
_cell.angle_alpha   90.00
_cell.angle_beta   90.00
_cell.angle_gamma   90.00
#
_symmetry.space_group_name_H-M   'P 1'
#
loop_
_entity.id
_entity.type
_entity.pdbx_description
1 polymer ?
#
loop_
_entity_poly.entity_id
_entity_poly.type
_entity_poly.pdbx_seq_one_letter_code
_entity_poly.pdbx_strand_id
1 'polypeptide(L)'
;MVKHTQAHMSRKLNKNQPLALKERTKSQMEYYMGAKLLEIGVNPKSAICRWSLELQGGEEVWTYSAFWGESKEQLLLGQQPLQGAALLNCARANTSQELAAVAQLCGYGKDFDSFQEALKQAQQATGEIESGAS
;
A
#
# COMPACT_ATOMS: atom_id res chain seq x y z
N MET A 1 13.83 -21.22 11.84
CA MET A 1 13.50 -19.79 11.97
C MET A 1 12.58 -19.41 10.84
N VAL A 2 11.39 -18.89 11.14
CA VAL A 2 10.52 -18.31 10.11
C VAL A 2 11.26 -17.11 9.53
N LYS A 3 11.62 -17.16 8.25
CA LYS A 3 12.22 -16.00 7.57
C LYS A 3 11.08 -15.03 7.31
N HIS A 4 10.95 -14.00 8.15
CA HIS A 4 10.04 -12.92 7.85
C HIS A 4 10.52 -12.25 6.56
N THR A 5 9.67 -12.24 5.53
CA THR A 5 9.94 -11.72 4.18
C THR A 5 9.22 -10.40 3.90
N GLN A 6 8.67 -9.80 4.94
CA GLN A 6 7.97 -8.53 4.88
C GLN A 6 8.15 -7.72 6.16
N ALA A 7 8.08 -6.39 6.02
CA ALA A 7 8.08 -5.44 7.12
C ALA A 7 7.05 -4.34 6.86
N HIS A 8 6.44 -3.84 7.93
CA HIS A 8 5.41 -2.80 7.86
C HIS A 8 5.72 -1.71 8.87
N MET A 9 5.53 -0.45 8.47
CA MET A 9 5.61 0.70 9.36
C MET A 9 4.45 1.65 9.09
N SER A 10 3.72 1.99 10.15
CA SER A 10 2.56 2.88 10.07
C SER A 10 2.79 4.20 10.80
N ARG A 11 2.19 5.27 10.28
CA ARG A 11 2.10 6.59 10.91
C ARG A 11 0.71 7.16 10.72
N LYS A 12 0.18 7.76 11.77
CA LYS A 12 -1.05 8.55 11.72
C LYS A 12 -0.68 9.97 11.33
N LEU A 13 -1.31 10.49 10.28
CA LEU A 13 -1.20 11.86 9.81
C LEU A 13 -2.55 12.54 9.91
N ASN A 14 -2.55 13.83 10.27
CA ASN A 14 -3.78 14.62 10.24
C ASN A 14 -4.15 14.92 8.78
N LYS A 15 -5.42 14.69 8.40
CA LYS A 15 -5.91 14.95 7.03
C LYS A 15 -5.67 16.39 6.57
N ASN A 16 -5.77 17.34 7.49
CA ASN A 16 -5.66 18.79 7.23
C ASN A 16 -4.21 19.31 7.35
N GLN A 17 -3.23 18.45 7.63
CA GLN A 17 -1.83 18.86 7.69
C GLN A 17 -1.33 19.30 6.29
N PRO A 18 -0.47 20.33 6.20
CA PRO A 18 0.13 20.74 4.93
C PRO A 18 0.81 19.59 4.18
N LEU A 19 0.61 19.53 2.85
CA LEU A 19 1.14 18.47 1.99
C LEU A 19 2.65 18.27 2.17
N ALA A 20 3.44 19.35 2.21
CA ALA A 20 4.89 19.28 2.39
C ALA A 20 5.31 18.57 3.70
N LEU A 21 4.52 18.70 4.77
CA LEU A 21 4.79 17.98 6.02
C LEU A 21 4.42 16.49 5.89
N LYS A 22 3.32 16.16 5.22
CA LYS A 22 2.97 14.75 4.94
C LYS A 22 4.05 14.08 4.10
N GLU A 23 4.52 14.74 3.04
CA GLU A 23 5.62 14.26 2.20
C GLU A 23 6.91 14.05 2.99
N ARG A 24 7.29 15.02 3.83
CA ARG A 24 8.45 14.87 4.72
C ARG A 24 8.33 13.65 5.63
N THR A 25 7.16 13.41 6.22
CA THR A 25 6.95 12.22 7.05
C THR A 25 7.04 10.93 6.24
N LYS A 26 6.49 10.90 5.02
CA LYS A 26 6.60 9.74 4.12
C LYS A 26 8.05 9.48 3.73
N SER A 27 8.84 10.50 3.41
CA SER A 27 10.28 10.35 3.12
C SER A 27 11.08 9.84 4.33
N GLN A 28 10.72 10.28 5.55
CA GLN A 28 11.32 9.73 6.77
C GLN A 28 10.98 8.25 6.94
N MET A 29 9.74 7.86 6.65
CA MET A 29 9.33 6.46 6.69
C MET A 29 10.09 5.61 5.68
N GLU A 30 10.29 6.10 4.47
CA GLU A 30 11.09 5.42 3.43
C GLU A 30 12.55 5.25 3.89
N TYR A 31 13.14 6.30 4.46
CA TYR A 31 14.50 6.27 5.01
C TYR A 31 14.65 5.22 6.12
N TYR A 32 13.76 5.24 7.12
CA TYR A 32 13.83 4.29 8.23
C TYR A 32 13.58 2.85 7.79
N MET A 33 12.67 2.62 6.84
CA MET A 33 12.47 1.30 6.26
C MET A 33 13.74 0.81 5.58
N GLY A 34 14.42 1.66 4.80
CA GLY A 34 15.70 1.32 4.17
C GLY A 34 16.77 0.92 5.20
N ALA A 35 16.88 1.68 6.30
CA ALA A 35 17.77 1.31 7.40
C ALA A 35 17.40 -0.04 8.03
N LYS A 36 16.11 -0.30 8.26
CA LYS A 36 15.63 -1.58 8.80
C LYS A 36 15.92 -2.77 7.90
N LEU A 37 15.78 -2.61 6.58
CA LEU A 37 16.16 -3.66 5.62
C LEU A 37 17.66 -3.97 5.70
N LEU A 38 18.52 -2.94 5.79
CA LEU A 38 19.97 -3.13 5.94
C LEU A 38 20.34 -3.85 7.25
N GLU A 39 19.68 -3.52 8.37
CA GLU A 39 19.90 -4.18 9.68
C GLU A 39 19.70 -5.70 9.61
N ILE A 40 18.78 -6.17 8.76
CA ILE A 40 18.48 -7.60 8.58
C ILE A 40 19.15 -8.22 7.34
N GLY A 41 20.10 -7.51 6.73
CA GLY A 41 20.86 -8.00 5.57
C GLY A 41 20.09 -8.02 4.25
N VAL A 42 18.99 -7.27 4.13
CA VAL A 42 18.22 -7.12 2.89
C VAL A 42 18.63 -5.85 2.17
N ASN A 43 18.97 -5.95 0.88
CA ASN A 43 19.25 -4.78 0.05
C ASN A 43 17.96 -3.96 -0.16
N PRO A 44 17.87 -2.70 0.29
CA PRO A 44 16.65 -1.90 0.14
C PRO A 44 16.19 -1.74 -1.31
N LYS A 45 17.13 -1.72 -2.27
CA LYS A 45 16.81 -1.59 -3.70
C LYS A 45 16.23 -2.86 -4.32
N SER A 46 16.38 -4.02 -3.66
CA SER A 46 15.81 -5.27 -4.16
C SER A 46 14.40 -5.54 -3.62
N ALA A 47 13.98 -4.83 -2.57
CA ALA A 47 12.64 -4.92 -2.01
C ALA A 47 11.60 -4.22 -2.90
N ILE A 48 10.35 -4.69 -2.84
CA ILE A 48 9.20 -3.98 -3.39
C ILE A 48 8.51 -3.28 -2.24
N CYS A 49 8.15 -2.01 -2.43
CA CYS A 49 7.51 -1.22 -1.40
C CYS A 49 6.12 -0.77 -1.82
N ARG A 50 5.18 -0.83 -0.88
CA ARG A 50 3.77 -0.46 -1.06
C ARG A 50 3.33 0.52 -0.01
N TRP A 51 2.72 1.61 -0.45
CA TRP A 51 1.93 2.46 0.43
C TRP A 51 0.49 1.95 0.56
N SER A 52 -0.11 2.11 1.73
CA SER A 52 -1.55 1.98 1.98
C SER A 52 -2.02 3.17 2.79
N LEU A 53 -3.23 3.67 2.51
CA LEU A 53 -3.86 4.79 3.19
C LEU A 53 -5.22 4.37 3.73
N GLU A 54 -5.36 4.26 5.05
CA GLU A 54 -6.65 4.02 5.70
C GLU A 54 -7.20 5.34 6.28
N LEU A 55 -8.50 5.59 6.10
CA LEU A 55 -9.16 6.78 6.66
C LEU A 55 -9.85 6.40 7.98
N GLN A 56 -9.47 7.04 9.08
CA GLN A 56 -10.05 6.82 10.41
C GLN A 56 -10.53 8.15 11.00
N GLY A 57 -11.83 8.46 10.88
CA GLY A 57 -12.48 9.53 11.67
C GLY A 57 -11.82 10.92 11.60
N GLY A 58 -11.22 11.28 10.47
CA GLY A 58 -10.48 12.56 10.29
C GLY A 58 -8.95 12.44 10.31
N GLU A 59 -8.43 11.27 10.67
CA GLU A 59 -7.03 10.89 10.54
C GLU A 59 -6.79 10.03 9.28
N GLU A 60 -5.57 10.11 8.77
CA GLU A 60 -5.04 9.24 7.72
C GLU A 60 -3.99 8.31 8.33
N VAL A 61 -4.20 7.00 8.29
CA VAL A 61 -3.18 6.02 8.68
C VAL A 61 -2.42 5.59 7.43
N TRP A 62 -1.18 6.07 7.32
CA TRP A 62 -0.28 5.70 6.23
C TRP A 62 0.61 4.55 6.65
N THR A 63 0.56 3.45 5.88
CA THR A 63 1.39 2.27 6.11
C THR A 63 2.34 2.07 4.94
N TYR A 64 3.64 2.01 5.23
CA TYR A 64 4.69 1.66 4.29
C TYR A 64 5.10 0.21 4.52
N SER A 65 4.87 -0.64 3.52
CA SER A 65 5.21 -2.07 3.56
C SER A 65 6.35 -2.37 2.61
N ALA A 66 7.35 -3.14 3.05
CA ALA A 66 8.42 -3.64 2.22
C ALA A 66 8.34 -5.18 2.12
N PHE A 67 8.55 -5.71 0.92
CA PHE A 67 8.49 -7.14 0.60
C PHE A 67 9.78 -7.59 -0.07
N TRP A 68 10.35 -8.71 0.39
CA TRP A 68 11.52 -9.37 -0.17
C TRP A 68 11.34 -10.89 -0.19
N GLY A 69 12.22 -11.64 -0.87
CA GLY A 69 12.13 -13.10 -0.93
C GLY A 69 10.74 -13.61 -1.35
N GLU A 70 10.21 -14.59 -0.63
CA GLU A 70 8.93 -15.24 -0.94
C GLU A 70 7.74 -14.27 -1.00
N SER A 71 7.63 -13.33 -0.04
CA SER A 71 6.51 -12.37 -0.07
C SER A 71 6.57 -11.43 -1.28
N LYS A 72 7.78 -11.10 -1.76
CA LYS A 72 7.94 -10.36 -3.02
C LYS A 72 7.48 -11.20 -4.21
N GLU A 73 7.86 -12.48 -4.25
CA GLU A 73 7.48 -13.39 -5.33
C GLU A 73 5.96 -13.60 -5.39
N GLN A 74 5.32 -13.84 -4.26
CA GLN A 74 3.86 -13.98 -4.16
C GLN A 74 3.13 -12.72 -4.64
N LEU A 75 3.63 -11.54 -4.27
CA LEU A 75 3.09 -10.26 -4.72
C LEU A 75 3.21 -10.09 -6.24
N LEU A 76 4.38 -10.42 -6.80
CA LEU A 76 4.66 -10.35 -8.25
C LEU A 76 3.82 -11.34 -9.05
N LEU A 77 3.53 -12.52 -8.49
CA LEU A 77 2.71 -13.55 -9.10
C LEU A 77 1.20 -13.31 -8.93
N GLY A 78 0.81 -12.26 -8.21
CA GLY A 78 -0.60 -11.92 -8.01
C GLY A 78 -1.33 -12.87 -7.04
N GLN A 79 -0.60 -13.53 -6.13
CA GLN A 79 -1.17 -14.54 -5.21
C GLN A 79 -1.83 -13.91 -3.98
N GLN A 80 -1.67 -12.60 -3.78
CA GLN A 80 -2.19 -11.87 -2.63
C GLN A 80 -3.00 -10.63 -3.06
N PRO A 81 -4.03 -10.79 -3.91
CA PRO A 81 -4.81 -9.66 -4.38
C PRO A 81 -5.56 -9.03 -3.21
N LEU A 82 -5.34 -7.73 -3.00
CA LEU A 82 -6.11 -6.96 -2.05
C LEU A 82 -7.54 -6.80 -2.56
N GLN A 83 -8.51 -6.77 -1.64
CA GLN A 83 -9.92 -6.62 -1.97
C GLN A 83 -10.56 -5.49 -1.15
N GLY A 84 -11.73 -5.02 -1.59
CA GLY A 84 -12.54 -4.04 -0.86
C GLY A 84 -11.76 -2.78 -0.45
N ALA A 85 -11.91 -2.37 0.82
CA ALA A 85 -11.24 -1.17 1.34
C ALA A 85 -9.71 -1.25 1.23
N ALA A 86 -9.10 -2.41 1.48
CA ALA A 86 -7.64 -2.56 1.39
C ALA A 86 -7.12 -2.30 -0.04
N LEU A 87 -7.88 -2.73 -1.05
CA LEU A 87 -7.57 -2.45 -2.46
C LEU A 87 -7.64 -0.95 -2.76
N LEU A 88 -8.71 -0.27 -2.33
CA LEU A 88 -8.84 1.18 -2.52
C LEU A 88 -7.74 1.94 -1.80
N ASN A 89 -7.41 1.54 -0.59
CA ASN A 89 -6.38 2.16 0.24
C ASN A 89 -4.99 2.00 -0.40
N CYS A 90 -4.70 0.84 -0.98
CA CYS A 90 -3.50 0.63 -1.79
C CYS A 90 -3.50 1.50 -3.05
N ALA A 91 -4.55 1.45 -3.86
CA ALA A 91 -4.59 2.16 -5.14
C ALA A 91 -4.49 3.68 -4.95
N ARG A 92 -5.22 4.25 -3.99
CA ARG A 92 -5.18 5.69 -3.65
C ARG A 92 -3.81 6.14 -3.16
N ALA A 93 -3.11 5.29 -2.42
CA ALA A 93 -1.82 5.62 -1.84
C ALA A 93 -0.66 5.59 -2.83
N ASN A 94 -0.84 4.99 -4.01
CA ASN A 94 0.20 4.79 -5.03
C ASN A 94 -0.17 5.42 -6.40
N THR A 95 -1.08 6.39 -6.45
CA THR A 95 -1.57 7.01 -7.70
C THR A 95 -0.51 7.77 -8.50
N SER A 96 0.63 8.11 -7.89
CA SER A 96 1.77 8.72 -8.60
C SER A 96 2.57 7.70 -9.43
N GLN A 97 2.29 6.41 -9.29
CA GLN A 97 2.93 5.33 -10.06
C GLN A 97 2.09 4.94 -11.27
N GLU A 98 2.72 4.31 -12.26
CA GLU A 98 2.03 3.77 -13.42
C GLU A 98 1.02 2.68 -13.01
N LEU A 99 -0.08 2.57 -13.76
CA LEU A 99 -1.17 1.62 -13.48
C LEU A 99 -0.66 0.20 -13.28
N ALA A 100 0.31 -0.23 -14.10
CA ALA A 100 0.89 -1.56 -14.00
C ALA A 100 1.60 -1.81 -12.66
N ALA A 101 2.35 -0.81 -12.18
CA ALA A 101 2.99 -0.86 -10.87
C ALA A 101 1.95 -0.89 -9.74
N VAL A 102 0.88 -0.10 -9.84
CA VAL A 102 -0.19 -0.09 -8.83
C VAL A 102 -0.90 -1.45 -8.75
N ALA A 103 -1.27 -2.05 -9.88
CA ALA A 103 -1.89 -3.37 -9.91
C ALA A 103 -1.00 -4.44 -9.24
N GLN A 104 0.29 -4.43 -9.58
CA GLN A 104 1.27 -5.31 -8.97
C GLN A 104 1.39 -5.09 -7.45
N LEU A 105 1.49 -3.84 -7.00
CA LEU A 105 1.56 -3.50 -5.57
C LEU A 105 0.29 -3.92 -4.83
N CYS A 106 -0.88 -3.78 -5.44
CA CYS A 106 -2.13 -4.23 -4.85
C CYS A 106 -2.34 -5.75 -4.97
N GLY A 107 -1.34 -6.49 -5.45
CA GLY A 107 -1.27 -7.94 -5.39
C GLY A 107 -1.93 -8.66 -6.56
N TYR A 108 -2.12 -7.99 -7.70
CA TYR A 108 -2.68 -8.57 -8.92
C TYR A 108 -1.61 -9.03 -9.92
N GLY A 109 -0.33 -8.77 -9.64
CA GLY A 109 0.76 -9.10 -10.57
C GLY A 109 0.53 -8.45 -11.94
N LYS A 110 0.28 -9.27 -12.97
CA LYS A 110 -0.01 -8.84 -14.35
C LYS A 110 -1.49 -8.93 -14.74
N ASP A 111 -2.36 -9.33 -13.83
CA ASP A 111 -3.80 -9.47 -14.08
C ASP A 111 -4.51 -8.12 -13.93
N PHE A 112 -4.39 -7.29 -14.98
CA PHE A 112 -4.98 -5.95 -15.00
C PHE A 112 -6.50 -5.96 -15.11
N ASP A 113 -7.07 -6.98 -15.77
CA ASP A 113 -8.51 -7.10 -15.95
C ASP A 113 -9.19 -7.34 -14.59
N SER A 114 -8.69 -8.32 -13.82
CA SER A 114 -9.17 -8.58 -12.46
C SER A 114 -8.93 -7.39 -11.52
N PHE A 115 -7.81 -6.67 -11.67
CA PHE A 115 -7.52 -5.49 -10.88
C PHE A 115 -8.54 -4.37 -11.12
N GLN A 116 -8.85 -4.07 -12.38
CA GLN A 116 -9.82 -3.04 -12.74
C GLN A 116 -11.23 -3.41 -12.29
N GLU A 117 -11.63 -4.67 -12.47
CA GLU A 117 -12.93 -5.15 -12.03
C GLU A 117 -13.09 -5.02 -10.51
N ALA A 118 -12.11 -5.52 -9.74
CA ALA A 118 -12.14 -5.45 -8.29
C ALA A 118 -12.09 -4.00 -7.77
N LEU A 119 -11.35 -3.11 -8.44
CA LEU A 119 -11.35 -1.69 -8.11
C LEU A 119 -12.74 -1.07 -8.28
N LYS A 120 -13.40 -1.36 -9.40
CA LYS A 120 -14.75 -0.86 -9.68
C LYS A 120 -15.74 -1.36 -8.63
N GLN A 121 -15.69 -2.65 -8.30
CA GLN A 121 -16.54 -3.24 -7.25
C GLN A 121 -16.29 -2.58 -5.89
N ALA A 122 -15.03 -2.39 -5.51
CA ALA A 122 -14.69 -1.77 -4.23
C ALA A 122 -15.14 -0.30 -4.15
N GLN A 123 -15.05 0.45 -5.25
CA GLN A 123 -15.54 1.83 -5.33
C GLN A 123 -17.07 1.90 -5.14
N GLN A 124 -17.82 1.02 -5.80
CA GLN A 124 -19.27 0.96 -5.68
C GLN A 124 -19.71 0.66 -4.24
N ALA A 125 -19.10 -0.35 -3.61
CA ALA A 125 -19.38 -0.70 -2.22
C ALA A 125 -19.09 0.44 -1.24
N THR A 126 -18.10 1.30 -1.53
CA THR A 126 -17.79 2.46 -0.67
C THR A 126 -18.80 3.61 -0.87
N GLY A 127 -19.25 3.83 -2.11
CA GLY A 127 -20.26 4.86 -2.43
C GLY A 127 -21.65 4.52 -1.89
N GLU A 128 -22.02 3.24 -1.84
CA GLU A 128 -23.29 2.79 -1.27
C GLU A 128 -23.37 3.09 0.24
N ILE A 129 -22.26 2.95 0.97
CA ILE A 129 -22.17 3.23 2.42
C ILE A 129 -22.36 4.74 2.71
N GLU A 130 -21.90 5.63 1.83
CA GLU A 130 -22.08 7.09 1.99
C GLU A 130 -23.48 7.55 1.58
N SER A 131 -24.18 6.82 0.70
CA SER A 131 -25.55 7.15 0.24
C SER A 131 -26.68 6.64 1.14
N GLY A 132 -26.40 5.70 2.06
CA GLY A 132 -27.38 5.12 2.99
C GLY A 132 -27.55 5.88 4.31
N ALA A 133 -26.89 7.03 4.48
CA ALA A 133 -26.92 7.84 5.70
C ALA A 133 -27.76 9.13 5.54
N SER A 134 -28.90 9.04 4.85
CA SER A 134 -29.93 10.10 4.80
C SER A 134 -31.07 9.84 5.77
#